data_AF-A0A0C1E3K1-F1
#
_entry.id   AF-A0A0C1E3K1-F1
#
_cell.length_a   1.000
_cell.length_b   1.000
_cell.length_c   1.000
_cell.angle_alpha   90.00
_cell.angle_beta   90.00
_cell.angle_gamma   90.00
#
_symmetry.space_group_name_H-M   'P 1'
#
loop_
_entity.id
_entity.type
_entity.pdbx_description
1 polymer ?
#
loop_
_entity_poly.entity_id
_entity_poly.type
_entity_poly.pdbx_seq_one_letter_code
_entity_poly.pdbx_strand_id
1 'polypeptide(L)'
;MKPVKVNTLAACIAAIGFSPIIYAADNTPTVILDTVTVKGTRNKDEIGKNRVYTREIVNLYKGKNEVETFKGNTVSDLLSGMSGVYSGDARNSGALDPNIRGVQGQGRIPVTIDGTEQAIIVN
;
A
#
# COMPACT_ATOMS: atom_id res chain seq x y z
N MET A 1 89.95 -10.53 8.30
CA MET A 1 88.85 -9.57 8.53
C MET A 1 87.61 -10.35 8.98
N LYS A 2 86.81 -9.74 9.86
CA LYS A 2 85.66 -10.28 10.61
C LYS A 2 84.50 -10.82 9.73
N PRO A 3 83.55 -11.60 10.32
CA PRO A 3 82.67 -12.55 9.64
C PRO A 3 81.34 -11.97 9.19
N VAL A 4 80.61 -12.68 8.31
CA VAL A 4 79.19 -12.42 8.02
C VAL A 4 78.39 -13.72 8.17
N LYS A 5 77.40 -13.71 9.07
CA LYS A 5 76.32 -14.69 9.22
C LYS A 5 75.12 -14.26 8.39
N VAL A 6 74.47 -15.15 7.64
CA VAL A 6 73.03 -15.06 7.31
C VAL A 6 72.38 -16.45 7.20
N ASN A 7 71.73 -16.82 8.31
CA ASN A 7 70.46 -17.55 8.53
C ASN A 7 69.81 -18.45 7.45
N THR A 8 69.76 -19.75 7.79
CA THR A 8 68.55 -20.59 7.92
C THR A 8 67.25 -20.14 7.23
N LEU A 9 66.91 -20.67 6.05
CA LEU A 9 65.51 -21.00 5.64
C LEU A 9 65.41 -21.68 4.26
N ALA A 10 65.96 -22.88 4.02
CA ALA A 10 65.72 -23.57 2.73
C ALA A 10 65.98 -25.09 2.76
N ALA A 11 65.35 -25.85 3.66
CA ALA A 11 65.56 -27.31 3.67
C ALA A 11 64.35 -28.18 4.06
N CYS A 12 63.11 -27.68 4.03
CA CYS A 12 61.93 -28.50 4.37
C CYS A 12 60.78 -28.42 3.36
N ILE A 13 61.06 -28.23 2.06
CA ILE A 13 60.03 -28.27 1.01
C ILE A 13 59.73 -29.72 0.54
N ALA A 14 60.50 -30.72 0.97
CA ALA A 14 60.33 -32.11 0.52
C ALA A 14 59.50 -33.03 1.44
N ALA A 15 58.90 -32.52 2.53
CA ALA A 15 58.21 -33.36 3.53
C ALA A 15 56.73 -33.01 3.81
N ILE A 16 56.10 -32.12 3.01
CA ILE A 16 54.70 -31.66 3.24
C ILE A 16 53.80 -32.01 2.03
N GLY A 17 54.17 -33.04 1.26
CA GLY A 17 53.60 -33.31 -0.07
C GLY A 17 52.36 -34.20 -0.14
N PHE A 18 51.72 -34.57 0.97
CA PHE A 18 50.44 -35.30 0.92
C PHE A 18 49.61 -35.06 2.19
N SER A 19 48.98 -33.89 2.29
CA SER A 19 47.82 -33.72 3.15
C SER A 19 46.63 -34.42 2.47
N PRO A 20 45.98 -35.41 3.10
CA PRO A 20 44.66 -35.81 2.63
C PRO A 20 43.75 -34.61 2.86
N ILE A 21 43.27 -34.01 1.76
CA ILE A 21 42.18 -33.05 1.83
C ILE A 21 40.96 -33.84 2.32
N ILE A 22 40.67 -33.74 3.61
CA ILE A 22 39.39 -34.21 4.15
C ILE A 22 38.35 -33.24 3.63
N TYR A 23 37.67 -33.62 2.54
CA TYR A 23 36.40 -33.01 2.20
C TYR A 23 35.45 -33.42 3.33
N ALA A 24 35.07 -32.46 4.17
CA ALA A 24 33.84 -32.63 4.94
C ALA A 24 32.73 -32.81 3.89
N ALA A 25 32.13 -33.99 3.83
CA ALA A 25 30.86 -34.12 3.14
C ALA A 25 29.92 -33.10 3.79
N ASP A 26 29.27 -32.28 2.97
CA ASP A 26 28.23 -31.39 3.48
C ASP A 26 26.97 -32.25 3.66
N ASN A 27 26.97 -33.11 4.69
CA ASN A 27 25.84 -33.95 5.05
C ASN A 27 24.85 -33.21 5.97
N THR A 28 24.68 -31.91 5.76
CA THR A 28 23.59 -31.15 6.34
C THR A 28 22.29 -31.56 5.63
N PRO A 29 21.30 -32.14 6.34
CA PRO A 29 20.04 -32.51 5.69
C PRO A 29 19.35 -31.25 5.18
N THR A 30 19.14 -31.16 3.88
CA THR A 30 18.37 -30.08 3.27
C THR A 30 16.91 -30.24 3.71
N VAL A 31 16.44 -29.35 4.57
CA VAL A 31 15.05 -29.35 5.04
C VAL A 31 14.19 -28.59 4.02
N ILE A 32 13.35 -29.31 3.29
CA ILE A 32 12.31 -28.72 2.44
C ILE A 32 11.14 -28.36 3.36
N LEU A 33 10.88 -27.07 3.52
CA LEU A 33 9.77 -26.55 4.33
C LEU A 33 8.50 -26.44 3.48
N ASP A 34 7.35 -26.65 4.12
CA ASP A 34 6.05 -26.42 3.50
C ASP A 34 5.80 -24.93 3.26
N THR A 35 4.98 -24.63 2.24
CA THR A 35 4.65 -23.25 1.86
C THR A 35 3.78 -22.57 2.91
N VAL A 36 4.25 -21.45 3.48
CA VAL A 36 3.47 -20.62 4.40
C VAL A 36 2.55 -19.68 3.62
N THR A 37 1.24 -19.83 3.79
CA THR A 37 0.25 -18.90 3.23
C THR A 37 -0.05 -17.79 4.23
N VAL A 38 0.38 -16.57 3.94
CA VAL A 38 0.06 -15.38 4.75
C VAL A 38 -1.28 -14.80 4.30
N LYS A 39 -2.25 -14.71 5.23
CA LYS A 39 -3.52 -14.02 5.01
C LYS A 39 -3.54 -12.72 5.80
N GLY A 40 -3.78 -11.60 5.12
CA GLY A 40 -4.04 -10.31 5.74
C GLY A 40 -5.49 -9.90 5.50
N THR A 41 -6.22 -9.58 6.56
CA THR A 41 -7.55 -8.98 6.45
C THR A 41 -7.38 -7.47 6.35
N ARG A 42 -7.96 -6.84 5.32
CA ARG A 42 -7.95 -5.38 5.16
C ARG A 42 -9.33 -4.82 5.49
N ASN A 43 -9.35 -3.65 6.13
CA ASN A 43 -10.61 -2.95 6.41
C ASN A 43 -11.17 -2.35 5.11
N LYS A 44 -12.51 -2.25 5.01
CA LYS A 44 -13.21 -1.54 3.92
C LYS A 44 -12.71 -0.10 3.75
N ASP A 45 -12.38 0.58 4.85
CA ASP A 45 -11.82 1.94 4.86
C ASP A 45 -10.46 2.01 4.13
N GLU A 46 -9.52 1.15 4.51
CA GLU A 46 -8.19 1.05 3.89
C GLU A 46 -8.28 0.67 2.41
N ILE A 47 -9.16 -0.28 2.07
CA ILE A 47 -9.46 -0.64 0.68
C ILE A 47 -10.01 0.58 -0.06
N GLY A 48 -10.94 1.32 0.54
CA GLY A 48 -11.51 2.55 0.02
C GLY A 48 -10.45 3.59 -0.34
N LYS A 49 -9.56 3.87 0.61
CA LYS A 49 -8.46 4.82 0.46
C LYS A 49 -7.47 4.40 -0.63
N ASN A 50 -7.07 3.12 -0.66
CA ASN A 50 -6.10 2.63 -1.64
C ASN A 50 -6.66 2.52 -3.07
N ARG A 51 -7.99 2.42 -3.22
CA ARG A 51 -8.65 2.40 -4.54
C ARG A 51 -8.50 3.70 -5.31
N VAL A 52 -8.06 4.80 -4.69
CA VAL A 52 -7.71 6.04 -5.41
C VAL A 52 -6.47 5.85 -6.28
N TYR A 53 -5.54 5.00 -5.87
CA TYR A 53 -4.27 4.79 -6.58
C TYR A 53 -4.25 3.55 -7.46
N THR A 54 -5.10 2.57 -7.15
CA THR A 54 -5.08 1.25 -7.82
C THR A 54 -6.05 1.15 -8.99
N ARG A 55 -6.97 2.10 -9.15
CA ARG A 55 -7.94 2.09 -10.25
C ARG A 55 -7.50 3.02 -11.37
N GLU A 56 -7.80 2.62 -12.60
CA GLU A 56 -7.54 3.40 -13.81
C GLU A 56 -8.66 4.42 -14.08
N ILE A 57 -9.15 5.10 -13.05
CA ILE A 57 -10.19 6.13 -13.14
C ILE A 57 -9.89 7.29 -12.19
N VAL A 58 -10.42 8.47 -12.48
CA VAL A 58 -10.38 9.60 -11.54
C VAL A 58 -11.46 9.40 -10.48
N ASN A 59 -11.05 8.96 -9.30
CA ASN A 59 -11.90 8.86 -8.11
C ASN A 59 -11.28 9.60 -6.93
N LEU A 60 -12.12 9.96 -5.98
CA LEU A 60 -11.72 10.57 -4.73
C LEU A 60 -12.24 9.72 -3.57
N TYR A 61 -11.58 9.83 -2.44
CA TYR A 61 -11.96 9.16 -1.22
C TYR A 61 -11.84 10.14 -0.06
N LYS A 62 -12.82 10.12 0.84
CA LYS A 62 -12.81 10.89 2.07
C LYS A 62 -13.16 9.95 3.23
N GLY A 63 -12.23 9.81 4.17
CA GLY A 63 -12.39 8.94 5.32
C GLY A 63 -13.26 9.56 6.40
N LYS A 64 -13.60 8.77 7.42
CA LYS A 64 -14.43 9.22 8.55
C LYS A 64 -13.88 10.49 9.21
N ASN A 65 -12.61 10.50 9.58
CA ASN A 65 -12.01 11.64 10.29
C ASN A 65 -12.06 12.93 9.46
N GLU A 66 -11.85 12.84 8.15
CA GLU A 66 -11.94 13.99 7.25
C GLU A 66 -13.39 14.48 7.15
N VAL A 67 -14.35 13.57 6.98
CA VAL A 67 -15.78 13.90 7.01
C VAL A 67 -16.15 14.58 8.33
N GLU A 68 -15.70 14.06 9.46
CA GLU A 68 -16.00 14.62 10.79
C GLU A 68 -15.31 15.95 11.07
N THR A 69 -14.18 16.22 10.41
CA THR A 69 -13.50 17.52 10.50
C THR A 69 -14.29 18.59 9.74
N PHE A 70 -14.85 18.24 8.59
CA PHE A 70 -15.54 19.18 7.72
C PHE A 70 -17.05 19.24 7.97
N LYS A 71 -17.68 18.29 8.68
CA LYS A 71 -19.11 18.36 9.02
C LYS A 71 -19.35 19.59 9.91
N GLY A 72 -19.92 20.64 9.34
CA GLY A 72 -20.16 21.90 10.04
C GLY A 72 -21.64 22.13 10.27
N ASN A 73 -22.31 22.65 9.25
CA ASN A 73 -23.67 23.15 9.34
C ASN A 73 -24.58 22.62 8.23
N THR A 74 -24.01 22.21 7.10
CA THR A 74 -24.79 21.81 5.92
C THR A 74 -24.32 20.47 5.39
N VAL A 75 -25.22 19.74 4.73
CA VAL A 75 -24.89 18.48 4.03
C VAL A 75 -23.81 18.67 2.96
N SER A 76 -23.67 19.89 2.45
CA SER A 76 -22.68 20.27 1.43
C SER A 76 -21.25 20.26 1.94
N ASP A 77 -21.06 20.41 3.25
CA ASP A 77 -19.74 20.41 3.85
C ASP A 77 -19.03 19.04 3.71
N LEU A 78 -19.81 17.98 3.46
CA LEU A 78 -19.28 16.65 3.17
C LEU A 78 -18.39 16.64 1.92
N LEU A 79 -18.74 17.44 0.91
CA LEU A 79 -18.01 17.55 -0.35
C LEU A 79 -16.84 18.54 -0.29
N SER A 80 -16.74 19.32 0.79
CA SER A 80 -15.65 20.28 0.97
C SER A 80 -14.27 19.61 0.89
N GLY A 81 -13.36 20.24 0.16
CA GLY A 81 -12.00 19.73 -0.08
C GLY A 81 -11.91 18.64 -1.16
N MET A 82 -13.02 18.20 -1.76
CA MET A 82 -12.99 17.28 -2.89
C MET A 82 -12.79 18.05 -4.20
N SER A 83 -11.72 17.73 -4.94
CA SER A 83 -11.38 18.43 -6.18
C SER A 83 -12.42 18.18 -7.28
N GLY A 84 -12.94 19.25 -7.87
CA GLY A 84 -13.92 19.18 -8.97
C GLY A 84 -15.29 18.62 -8.57
N VAL A 85 -15.57 18.54 -7.26
CA VAL A 85 -16.85 18.12 -6.69
C VAL A 85 -17.36 19.26 -5.82
N TYR A 86 -18.56 19.75 -6.13
CA TYR A 86 -19.21 20.86 -5.46
C TYR A 86 -20.62 20.46 -5.00
N SER A 87 -21.25 21.28 -4.17
CA SER A 87 -22.67 21.13 -3.86
C SER A 87 -23.50 22.06 -4.75
N GLY A 88 -24.56 21.53 -5.33
CA GLY A 88 -25.51 22.27 -6.14
C GLY A 88 -26.38 23.25 -5.35
N ASP A 89 -26.85 22.81 -4.17
CA ASP A 89 -27.47 23.66 -3.16
C ASP A 89 -26.70 23.51 -1.86
N ALA A 90 -26.09 24.60 -1.39
CA ALA A 90 -25.30 24.63 -0.16
C ALA A 90 -25.97 25.34 1.01
N ARG A 91 -27.16 25.92 0.81
CA ARG A 91 -27.79 26.80 1.81
C ARG A 91 -29.05 26.20 2.40
N ASN A 92 -29.73 25.32 1.67
CA ASN A 92 -31.01 24.75 2.10
C ASN A 92 -31.19 23.27 1.73
N SER A 93 -30.12 22.57 1.37
CA SER A 93 -30.28 21.20 0.91
C SER A 93 -30.60 20.25 2.07
N GLY A 94 -31.76 19.59 1.99
CA GLY A 94 -32.10 18.44 2.83
C GLY A 94 -31.52 17.12 2.31
N ALA A 95 -30.85 17.16 1.16
CA ALA A 95 -30.36 15.98 0.43
C ALA A 95 -28.95 16.23 -0.13
N LEU A 96 -28.23 15.18 -0.53
CA LEU A 96 -26.96 15.34 -1.23
C LEU A 96 -27.20 15.71 -2.69
N ASP A 97 -26.70 16.87 -3.12
CA ASP A 97 -26.76 17.32 -4.52
C ASP A 97 -25.34 17.58 -5.07
N PRO A 98 -24.59 16.52 -5.39
CA PRO A 98 -23.25 16.66 -5.92
C PRO A 98 -23.27 17.24 -7.33
N ASN A 99 -22.40 18.21 -7.57
CA ASN A 99 -22.02 18.70 -8.88
C ASN A 99 -20.59 18.25 -9.18
N ILE A 100 -20.43 17.36 -10.14
CA ILE A 100 -19.12 16.81 -10.52
C ILE A 100 -18.76 17.37 -11.90
N ARG A 101 -17.74 18.22 -11.95
CA ARG A 101 -17.23 18.83 -13.19
C ARG A 101 -18.33 19.51 -14.03
N GLY A 102 -19.28 20.18 -13.39
CA GLY A 102 -20.37 20.90 -14.04
C GLY A 102 -21.64 20.08 -14.30
N VAL A 103 -21.62 18.77 -14.03
CA VAL A 103 -22.81 17.90 -14.13
C VAL A 103 -23.46 17.81 -12.76
N GLN A 104 -24.78 17.95 -12.67
CA GLN A 104 -25.55 17.92 -11.42
C GLN A 104 -26.99 17.48 -11.67
N GLY A 105 -27.66 16.87 -10.70
CA GLY A 105 -29.11 16.60 -10.72
C GLY A 105 -29.45 15.12 -10.84
N GLN A 106 -30.72 14.81 -10.54
CA GLN A 106 -31.22 13.44 -10.51
C GLN A 106 -31.05 12.70 -11.84
N GLY A 107 -30.67 11.43 -11.77
CA GLY A 107 -30.45 10.57 -12.94
C GLY A 107 -29.16 10.89 -13.70
N ARG A 108 -28.42 11.93 -13.29
CA ARG A 108 -27.11 12.28 -13.86
C ARG A 108 -25.96 11.89 -12.94
N ILE A 109 -26.09 12.17 -11.63
CA ILE A 109 -25.14 11.70 -10.63
C ILE A 109 -25.87 10.81 -9.63
N PRO A 110 -25.61 9.49 -9.62
CA PRO A 110 -26.20 8.59 -8.65
C PRO A 110 -25.55 8.80 -7.28
N VAL A 111 -26.38 8.90 -6.25
CA VAL A 111 -25.94 8.99 -4.85
C VAL A 111 -26.46 7.77 -4.11
N THR A 112 -25.55 6.88 -3.72
CA THR A 112 -25.90 5.65 -2.98
C THR A 112 -25.49 5.77 -1.52
N ILE A 113 -26.44 5.56 -0.62
CA ILE A 113 -26.25 5.55 0.84
C ILE A 113 -26.72 4.19 1.35
N ASP A 114 -25.85 3.44 2.00
CA ASP A 114 -26.15 2.14 2.61
C ASP A 114 -26.87 1.13 1.68
N GLY A 115 -26.59 1.21 0.38
CA GLY A 115 -27.18 0.35 -0.65
C GLY A 115 -28.50 0.85 -1.25
N THR A 116 -29.02 1.99 -0.78
CA THR A 116 -30.18 2.67 -1.37
C THR A 116 -29.73 3.87 -2.19
N GLU A 117 -30.39 4.13 -3.32
CA GLU A 117 -30.11 5.32 -4.13
C GLU A 117 -31.04 6.47 -3.70
N GLN A 118 -30.47 7.65 -3.53
CA GLN A 118 -31.23 8.88 -3.36
C GLN A 118 -31.84 9.28 -4.70
N ALA A 119 -33.15 9.13 -4.85
CA ALA A 119 -33.89 9.58 -6.02
C ALA A 119 -35.21 10.24 -5.60
N ILE A 120 -35.58 11.36 -6.24
CA ILE A 120 -36.91 11.94 -6.16
C ILE A 120 -37.63 11.56 -7.46
N ILE A 121 -38.15 10.34 -7.53
CA ILE A 121 -39.01 9.96 -8.66
C ILE A 121 -40.34 10.68 -8.45
N VAL A 122 -40.54 11.81 -9.14
CA VAL A 122 -41.89 12.37 -9.28
C VAL A 122 -42.62 11.52 -10.31
N ASN A 123 -43.75 10.97 -9.91
CA ASN A 123 -44.68 10.30 -10.82
C ASN A 123 -45.79 11.29 -11.21
#